data_AF-A0A1D2YT42-F1
#
_entry.id   AF-A0A1D2YT42-F1
#
_cell.length_a   1.000
_cell.length_b   1.000
_cell.length_c   1.000
_cell.angle_alpha   90.00
_cell.angle_beta   90.00
_cell.angle_gamma   90.00
#
_symmetry.space_group_name_H-M   'P 1'
#
loop_
_entity.id
_entity.type
_entity.pdbx_description
1 polymer ?
#
loop_
_entity_poly.entity_id
_entity_poly.type
_entity_poly.pdbx_seq_one_letter_code
_entity_poly.pdbx_strand_id
1 'polypeptide(L)'
;MLLNKFFLTAVMKNLFGGKIFEYIYNKIYKIYNDFIEEIDSYESLRELRDLRYNDIHLHDYRKKVVQQLYLLRYLPYLIEYYQKYRDLFDTNHLNLSLDIMSIGSGNDLDFHEAAFAFSSKDDFYYIGIDKIEWYYKENNEHFNYRFFMQNINKWTKLDKDT
;
A
#
# COMPACT_ATOMS: atom_id res chain seq x y z
N MET A 1 26.59 12.72 -1.07
CA MET A 1 25.28 12.04 -0.92
C MET A 1 24.09 13.02 -0.87
N LEU A 2 24.21 14.22 -0.28
CA LEU A 2 23.11 15.21 -0.21
C LEU A 2 22.64 15.79 -1.56
N LEU A 3 23.54 15.98 -2.54
CA LEU A 3 23.18 16.54 -3.86
C LEU A 3 22.19 15.65 -4.63
N ASN A 4 22.34 14.33 -4.52
CA ASN A 4 21.45 13.36 -5.17
C ASN A 4 20.06 13.35 -4.55
N LYS A 5 19.95 13.57 -3.23
CA LYS A 5 18.66 13.63 -2.54
C LYS A 5 17.85 14.85 -2.99
N PHE A 6 18.47 16.02 -3.08
CA PHE A 6 17.80 17.24 -3.51
C PHE A 6 17.32 17.17 -4.97
N PHE A 7 18.18 16.70 -5.88
CA PHE A 7 17.83 16.60 -7.30
C PHE A 7 16.73 15.57 -7.54
N LEU A 8 16.83 14.38 -6.95
CA LEU A 8 15.80 13.33 -7.08
C LEU A 8 14.47 13.78 -6.45
N THR A 9 14.53 14.45 -5.29
CA THR A 9 13.33 14.99 -4.63
C THR A 9 12.67 16.09 -5.48
N ALA A 10 13.45 17.00 -6.08
CA ALA A 10 12.90 18.08 -6.91
C ALA A 10 12.27 17.54 -8.21
N VAL A 11 12.93 16.59 -8.86
CA VAL A 11 12.43 15.96 -10.09
C VAL A 11 11.16 15.15 -9.79
N MET A 12 11.15 14.34 -8.73
CA MET A 12 9.98 13.53 -8.39
C MET A 12 8.80 14.36 -7.86
N LYS A 13 9.06 15.45 -7.11
CA LYS A 13 8.01 16.38 -6.69
C LYS A 13 7.31 17.05 -7.88
N ASN A 14 8.06 17.39 -8.93
CA ASN A 14 7.51 17.98 -10.15
C ASN A 14 6.73 16.97 -11.01
N LEU A 15 7.15 15.71 -11.05
CA LEU A 15 6.54 14.68 -11.90
C LEU A 15 5.29 14.02 -11.30
N PHE A 16 5.26 13.79 -9.99
CA PHE A 16 4.25 12.94 -9.36
C PHE A 16 3.35 13.65 -8.35
N GLY A 17 3.57 14.95 -8.12
CA GLY A 17 2.91 15.69 -7.05
C GLY A 17 3.65 15.51 -5.73
N GLY A 18 4.00 16.61 -5.08
CA GLY A 18 4.93 16.56 -3.95
C GLY A 18 4.46 15.73 -2.75
N LYS A 19 3.13 15.59 -2.57
CA LYS A 19 2.53 14.89 -1.43
C LYS A 19 2.68 13.37 -1.51
N ILE A 20 2.40 12.74 -2.66
CA ILE A 20 2.51 11.28 -2.80
C ILE A 20 3.97 10.82 -2.72
N PHE A 21 4.90 11.59 -3.30
CA PHE A 21 6.32 11.28 -3.18
C PHE A 21 6.79 11.34 -1.73
N GLU A 22 6.41 12.39 -1.00
CA GLU A 22 6.75 12.54 0.42
C GLU A 22 6.16 11.40 1.26
N TYR A 23 4.92 11.01 0.96
CA TYR A 23 4.26 9.87 1.58
C TYR A 23 5.04 8.56 1.37
N ILE A 24 5.33 8.19 0.11
CA ILE A 24 6.05 6.97 -0.23
C ILE A 24 7.44 6.99 0.41
N TYR A 25 8.16 8.11 0.31
CA TYR A 25 9.50 8.26 0.89
C TYR A 25 9.48 8.05 2.40
N ASN A 26 8.57 8.71 3.11
CA ASN A 26 8.48 8.61 4.57
C ASN A 26 8.09 7.19 4.99
N LYS A 27 7.20 6.53 4.25
CA LYS A 27 6.78 5.15 4.53
C LYS A 27 7.91 4.15 4.32
N ILE A 28 8.63 4.23 3.20
CA ILE A 28 9.83 3.41 2.94
C ILE A 28 10.87 3.65 4.03
N TYR A 29 11.14 4.90 4.38
CA TYR A 29 12.16 5.24 5.37
C TYR A 29 11.82 4.68 6.75
N LYS A 30 10.56 4.80 7.18
CA LYS A 30 10.07 4.20 8.43
C LYS A 30 10.26 2.69 8.43
N ILE A 31 9.76 2.00 7.40
CA ILE A 31 9.83 0.54 7.30
C ILE A 31 11.29 0.06 7.27
N TYR A 32 12.16 0.79 6.55
CA TYR A 32 13.57 0.48 6.48
C TYR A 32 14.24 0.56 7.85
N ASN A 33 14.03 1.65 8.59
CA ASN A 33 14.63 1.80 9.92
C ASN A 33 14.13 0.72 10.88
N ASP A 34 12.82 0.48 10.93
CA ASP A 34 12.23 -0.59 11.74
C ASP A 34 12.80 -1.97 11.35
N PHE A 35 12.99 -2.22 10.05
CA PHE A 35 13.56 -3.49 9.56
C PHE A 35 15.02 -3.66 10.01
N ILE A 36 15.85 -2.61 9.91
CA ILE A 36 17.25 -2.66 10.35
C ILE A 36 17.32 -2.90 11.86
N GLU A 37 16.53 -2.19 12.65
CA GLU A 37 16.47 -2.39 14.11
C GLU A 37 16.01 -3.81 14.46
N GLU A 38 15.04 -4.35 13.73
CA GLU A 38 14.57 -5.72 13.93
C GLU A 38 15.64 -6.74 13.59
N ILE A 39 16.26 -6.70 12.41
CA ILE A 39 17.24 -7.72 12.01
C ILE A 39 18.45 -7.77 12.95
N ASP A 40 18.83 -6.63 13.55
CA ASP A 40 19.92 -6.56 14.54
C ASP A 40 19.59 -7.34 15.83
N SER A 41 18.29 -7.56 16.10
CA SER A 41 17.82 -8.35 17.24
C SER A 41 17.63 -9.84 16.94
N TYR A 42 17.72 -10.27 15.67
CA TYR A 42 17.45 -11.67 15.30
C TYR A 42 18.72 -12.51 15.42
N GLU A 43 18.61 -13.66 16.12
CA GLU A 43 19.68 -14.67 16.14
C GLU A 43 19.92 -15.30 14.75
N SER A 44 18.88 -15.32 13.89
CA SER A 44 19.01 -15.80 12.51
C SER A 44 17.96 -15.21 11.56
N LEU A 45 18.35 -14.96 10.30
CA LEU A 45 17.46 -14.47 9.23
C LEU A 45 16.89 -15.60 8.37
N ARG A 46 16.68 -16.79 8.95
CA ARG A 46 16.26 -17.99 8.20
C ARG A 46 14.94 -17.79 7.46
N GLU A 47 14.03 -17.02 8.06
CA GLU A 47 12.73 -16.68 7.48
C GLU A 47 12.86 -15.84 6.21
N LEU A 48 13.94 -15.06 6.09
CA LEU A 48 14.26 -14.26 4.91
C LEU A 48 14.96 -15.05 3.80
N ARG A 49 15.67 -16.14 4.16
CA ARG A 49 16.38 -16.97 3.17
C ARG A 49 15.42 -17.64 2.18
N ASP A 50 14.25 -18.04 2.66
CA ASP A 50 13.28 -18.81 1.87
C ASP A 50 12.22 -17.90 1.20
N LEU A 51 12.34 -16.56 1.36
CA LEU A 51 11.51 -15.57 0.68
C LEU A 51 11.83 -15.53 -0.82
N ARG A 52 10.93 -16.10 -1.62
CA ARG A 52 10.96 -16.10 -3.08
C ARG A 52 9.68 -15.52 -3.66
N TYR A 53 9.77 -14.29 -4.18
CA TYR A 53 8.66 -13.63 -4.86
C TYR A 53 8.47 -14.19 -6.27
N ASN A 54 7.94 -15.42 -6.36
CA ASN A 54 7.54 -16.08 -7.59
C ASN A 54 6.14 -16.69 -7.41
N ASP A 55 5.46 -16.98 -8.54
CA ASP A 55 4.03 -17.30 -8.60
C ASP A 55 3.59 -18.59 -7.87
N ILE A 56 4.53 -19.28 -7.21
CA ILE A 56 4.33 -20.61 -6.63
C ILE A 56 4.42 -20.56 -5.09
N HIS A 57 5.01 -19.51 -4.50
CA HIS A 57 5.29 -19.47 -3.06
C HIS A 57 4.51 -18.35 -2.37
N LEU A 58 3.48 -18.72 -1.59
CA LEU A 58 2.82 -17.79 -0.69
C LEU A 58 3.70 -17.58 0.56
N HIS A 59 4.10 -16.33 0.81
CA HIS A 59 4.85 -15.99 2.01
C HIS A 59 3.96 -15.95 3.24
N ASP A 60 4.55 -16.26 4.39
CA ASP A 60 3.87 -16.11 5.68
C ASP A 60 3.88 -14.65 6.11
N TYR A 61 2.96 -13.88 5.55
CA TYR A 61 2.79 -12.47 5.88
C TYR A 61 2.28 -12.22 7.30
N ARG A 62 2.07 -13.23 8.16
CA ARG A 62 1.85 -12.99 9.60
C ARG A 62 3.11 -12.49 10.31
N LYS A 63 4.27 -12.67 9.68
CA LYS A 63 5.57 -12.28 10.23
C LYS A 63 5.92 -10.85 9.82
N LYS A 64 6.19 -9.99 10.80
CA LYS A 64 6.49 -8.57 10.58
C LYS A 64 7.66 -8.37 9.62
N VAL A 65 8.75 -9.11 9.82
CA VAL A 65 9.96 -9.04 8.98
C VAL A 65 9.70 -9.41 7.51
N VAL A 66 8.76 -10.32 7.26
CA VAL A 66 8.30 -10.69 5.90
C VAL A 66 7.50 -9.55 5.28
N GLN A 67 6.58 -8.94 6.04
CA GLN A 67 5.84 -7.76 5.58
C GLN A 67 6.78 -6.59 5.26
N GLN A 68 7.76 -6.30 6.12
CA GLN A 68 8.73 -5.22 5.90
C GLN A 68 9.48 -5.39 4.58
N LEU A 69 10.04 -6.58 4.34
CA LEU A 69 10.79 -6.84 3.11
C LEU A 69 9.89 -6.76 1.86
N TYR A 70 8.66 -7.27 1.96
CA TYR A 70 7.67 -7.14 0.89
C TYR A 70 7.40 -5.67 0.57
N LEU A 71 7.12 -4.86 1.59
CA LEU A 71 6.81 -3.44 1.42
C LEU A 71 8.00 -2.66 0.89
N LEU A 72 9.22 -2.90 1.38
CA LEU A 72 10.43 -2.25 0.85
C LEU A 72 10.65 -2.55 -0.64
N ARG A 73 10.27 -3.75 -1.09
CA ARG A 73 10.35 -4.14 -2.50
C ARG A 73 9.27 -3.48 -3.35
N TYR A 74 8.04 -3.40 -2.86
CA TYR A 74 6.88 -3.05 -3.68
C TYR A 74 6.37 -1.60 -3.52
N LEU A 75 6.69 -0.90 -2.42
CA LEU A 75 6.32 0.52 -2.22
C LEU A 75 6.77 1.48 -3.34
N PRO A 76 7.92 1.28 -4.01
CA PRO A 76 8.29 2.15 -5.13
C PRO A 76 7.35 2.03 -6.34
N TYR A 77 6.71 0.87 -6.54
CA TYR A 77 5.78 0.66 -7.67
C TYR A 77 4.48 1.44 -7.52
N LEU A 78 4.20 2.00 -6.34
CA LEU A 78 2.99 2.78 -6.10
C LEU A 78 2.89 4.04 -6.97
N ILE A 79 4.02 4.56 -7.42
CA ILE A 79 4.06 5.68 -8.35
C ILE A 79 3.34 5.30 -9.67
N GLU A 80 3.52 4.06 -10.15
CA GLU A 80 2.90 3.59 -11.38
C GLU A 80 1.39 3.42 -11.22
N TYR A 81 0.92 2.93 -10.07
CA TYR A 81 -0.51 2.79 -9.81
C TYR A 81 -1.21 4.13 -9.60
N TYR A 82 -0.57 5.08 -8.91
CA TYR A 82 -1.07 6.46 -8.85
C TYR A 82 -1.30 7.06 -10.24
N GLN A 83 -0.36 6.84 -11.17
CA GLN A 83 -0.52 7.28 -12.55
C GLN A 83 -1.72 6.60 -13.22
N LYS A 84 -1.89 5.29 -13.04
CA LYS A 84 -3.07 4.57 -13.58
C LYS A 84 -4.38 5.10 -13.04
N TYR A 85 -4.46 5.40 -11.73
CA TYR A 85 -5.65 6.01 -11.15
C TYR A 85 -5.91 7.38 -11.78
N ARG A 86 -4.89 8.25 -11.90
CA ARG A 86 -5.06 9.53 -12.59
C ARG A 86 -5.53 9.38 -14.03
N ASP A 87 -4.93 8.48 -14.81
CA ASP A 87 -5.31 8.25 -16.21
C ASP A 87 -6.76 7.76 -16.32
N LEU A 88 -7.20 6.89 -15.40
CA LEU A 88 -8.58 6.42 -15.31
C LEU A 88 -9.56 7.57 -15.03
N PHE A 89 -9.16 8.56 -14.23
CA PHE A 89 -10.00 9.70 -13.90
C PHE A 89 -9.98 10.79 -14.99
N ASP A 90 -8.81 11.08 -15.56
CA ASP A 90 -8.63 12.07 -16.64
C ASP A 90 -9.37 11.67 -17.92
N THR A 91 -9.64 10.37 -18.13
CA THR A 91 -10.42 9.85 -19.27
C THR A 91 -11.93 10.05 -19.15
N ASN A 92 -12.43 10.84 -18.18
CA ASN A 92 -13.78 11.43 -18.19
C ASN A 92 -14.97 10.45 -18.10
N HIS A 93 -14.76 9.19 -17.70
CA HIS A 93 -15.85 8.20 -17.61
C HIS A 93 -16.49 8.08 -16.22
N LEU A 94 -15.96 8.75 -15.20
CA LEU A 94 -16.41 8.64 -13.80
C LEU A 94 -16.78 10.02 -13.22
N ASN A 95 -17.89 10.61 -13.69
CA ASN A 95 -18.53 11.77 -13.04
C ASN A 95 -19.34 11.37 -11.79
N LEU A 96 -19.00 10.24 -11.16
CA LEU A 96 -19.76 9.62 -10.08
C LEU A 96 -18.81 9.27 -8.94
N SER A 97 -19.34 9.33 -7.72
CA SER A 97 -18.71 8.75 -6.54
C SER A 97 -18.32 7.28 -6.82
N LEU A 98 -17.07 6.92 -6.57
CA LEU A 98 -16.52 5.61 -6.88
C LEU A 98 -16.49 4.70 -5.65
N ASP A 99 -17.15 3.54 -5.74
CA ASP A 99 -17.00 2.49 -4.74
C ASP A 99 -15.88 1.53 -5.16
N ILE A 100 -14.80 1.48 -4.38
CA ILE A 100 -13.67 0.58 -4.59
C ILE A 100 -13.74 -0.57 -3.59
N MET A 101 -13.74 -1.81 -4.09
CA MET A 101 -13.52 -3.00 -3.27
C MET A 101 -12.19 -3.65 -3.65
N SER A 102 -11.24 -3.67 -2.72
CA SER A 102 -9.91 -4.25 -2.91
C SER A 102 -9.79 -5.57 -2.14
N ILE A 103 -9.54 -6.66 -2.87
CA ILE A 103 -9.38 -8.01 -2.34
C ILE A 103 -7.89 -8.36 -2.31
N GLY A 104 -7.39 -8.75 -1.15
CA GLY A 104 -5.95 -8.81 -0.91
C GLY A 104 -5.35 -7.41 -0.83
N SER A 105 -6.05 -6.47 -0.18
CA SER A 105 -5.67 -5.05 -0.12
C SER A 105 -4.33 -4.80 0.56
N GLY A 106 -3.75 -5.82 1.20
CA GLY A 106 -2.47 -5.70 1.85
C GLY A 106 -2.55 -4.71 3.01
N ASN A 107 -1.61 -3.77 3.03
CA ASN A 107 -1.58 -2.65 3.94
C ASN A 107 -2.30 -1.39 3.40
N ASP A 108 -3.25 -1.58 2.47
CA ASP A 108 -4.12 -0.57 1.84
C ASP A 108 -3.37 0.54 1.11
N LEU A 109 -2.26 0.22 0.44
CA LEU A 109 -1.51 1.21 -0.33
C LEU A 109 -2.28 1.72 -1.54
N ASP A 110 -3.07 0.86 -2.16
CA ASP A 110 -3.99 1.17 -3.24
C ASP A 110 -5.08 2.16 -2.81
N PHE A 111 -5.53 2.11 -1.55
CA PHE A 111 -6.39 3.16 -0.98
C PHE A 111 -5.68 4.51 -0.99
N HIS A 112 -4.42 4.57 -0.55
CA HIS A 112 -3.70 5.83 -0.48
C HIS A 112 -3.45 6.41 -1.88
N GLU A 113 -3.15 5.57 -2.87
CA GLU A 113 -3.01 5.98 -4.27
C GLU A 113 -4.30 6.60 -4.80
N ALA A 114 -5.43 5.93 -4.58
CA ALA A 114 -6.74 6.44 -4.91
C ALA A 114 -6.97 7.79 -4.19
N ALA A 115 -6.74 7.86 -2.87
CA ALA A 115 -6.91 9.07 -2.08
C ALA A 115 -6.03 10.25 -2.55
N PHE A 116 -4.83 9.99 -3.07
CA PHE A 116 -3.97 11.02 -3.66
C PHE A 116 -4.40 11.43 -5.08
N ALA A 117 -5.11 10.56 -5.79
CA ALA A 117 -5.66 10.85 -7.12
C ALA A 117 -6.99 11.62 -7.03
N PHE A 118 -7.80 11.41 -5.98
CA PHE A 118 -9.06 12.12 -5.76
C PHE A 118 -8.85 13.56 -5.25
N SER A 119 -9.73 14.46 -5.70
CA SER A 119 -9.71 15.87 -5.28
C SER A 119 -10.46 16.09 -3.95
N SER A 120 -11.52 15.32 -3.69
CA SER A 120 -12.24 15.28 -2.42
C SER A 120 -12.25 13.88 -1.81
N LYS A 121 -12.29 13.82 -0.47
CA LYS A 121 -12.45 12.57 0.29
C LYS A 121 -13.84 11.94 0.15
N ASP A 122 -14.80 12.72 -0.34
CA ASP A 122 -16.18 12.30 -0.54
C ASP A 122 -16.43 11.70 -1.94
N ASP A 123 -15.42 11.80 -2.83
CA ASP A 123 -15.53 11.34 -4.22
C ASP A 123 -15.39 9.81 -4.34
N PHE A 124 -15.02 9.11 -3.25
CA PHE A 124 -14.93 7.66 -3.26
C PHE A 124 -15.17 7.05 -1.88
N TYR A 125 -15.62 5.80 -1.90
CA TYR A 125 -15.71 4.93 -0.74
C TYR A 125 -14.86 3.68 -1.00
N TYR A 126 -14.05 3.29 -0.01
CA TYR A 126 -13.10 2.20 -0.15
C TYR A 126 -13.38 1.09 0.87
N ILE A 127 -13.42 -0.15 0.38
CA ILE A 127 -13.45 -1.37 1.18
C ILE A 127 -12.17 -2.17 0.90
N GLY A 128 -11.32 -2.31 1.91
CA GLY A 128 -10.18 -3.22 1.88
C GLY A 128 -10.53 -4.56 2.52
N ILE A 129 -10.13 -5.66 1.90
CA ILE A 129 -10.32 -7.02 2.42
C ILE A 129 -8.99 -7.74 2.36
N ASP A 130 -8.47 -8.15 3.52
CA ASP A 130 -7.29 -9.02 3.58
C ASP A 130 -7.42 -10.00 4.74
N LYS A 131 -6.81 -11.17 4.63
CA LYS A 131 -6.77 -12.17 5.71
C LYS A 131 -5.62 -11.93 6.70
N ILE A 132 -4.69 -11.04 6.36
CA ILE A 132 -3.49 -10.70 7.12
C ILE A 132 -3.70 -9.38 7.85
N GLU A 133 -3.28 -9.35 9.12
CA GLU A 133 -3.13 -8.11 9.87
C GLU A 133 -1.79 -7.45 9.50
N TRP A 134 -1.84 -6.31 8.83
CA TRP A 134 -0.65 -5.62 8.35
C TRP A 134 -0.14 -4.61 9.37
N TYR A 135 1.13 -4.76 9.79
CA TYR A 135 1.80 -3.90 10.77
C TYR A 135 2.00 -2.45 10.28
N TYR A 136 2.06 -2.26 8.96
CA TYR A 136 2.32 -0.97 8.31
C TYR A 136 1.08 -0.40 7.61
N LYS A 137 -0.08 -0.78 8.12
CA LYS A 137 -1.37 -0.19 7.79
C LYS A 137 -1.48 1.18 8.45
N GLU A 138 -2.15 2.11 7.78
CA GLU A 138 -2.38 3.45 8.33
C GLU A 138 -3.78 3.60 8.92
N ASN A 139 -3.91 4.58 9.81
CA ASN A 139 -5.22 4.98 10.29
C ASN A 139 -5.91 5.83 9.21
N ASN A 140 -6.93 5.25 8.60
CA ASN A 140 -7.75 5.86 7.56
C ASN A 140 -9.18 6.21 8.05
N GLU A 141 -9.42 6.24 9.37
CA GLU A 141 -10.74 6.52 9.99
C GLU A 141 -11.35 7.87 9.60
N HIS A 142 -10.54 8.81 9.12
CA HIS A 142 -10.99 10.13 8.65
C HIS A 142 -11.37 10.15 7.16
N PHE A 143 -11.53 8.98 6.54
CA PHE A 143 -11.92 8.80 5.15
C PHE A 143 -13.15 7.87 5.07
N ASN A 144 -13.82 7.90 3.92
CA ASN A 144 -14.86 6.96 3.55
C ASN A 144 -14.23 5.58 3.28
N TYR A 145 -13.86 4.90 4.36
CA TYR A 145 -12.99 3.73 4.34
C TYR A 145 -13.48 2.68 5.34
N ARG A 146 -13.49 1.43 4.91
CA ARG A 146 -13.66 0.26 5.78
C ARG A 146 -12.63 -0.81 5.45
N PHE A 147 -12.22 -1.55 6.48
CA PHE A 147 -11.39 -2.72 6.30
C PHE A 147 -12.01 -3.93 6.98
N PHE A 148 -11.96 -5.06 6.27
CA PHE A 148 -12.39 -6.35 6.77
C PHE A 148 -11.20 -7.31 6.80
N MET A 149 -10.78 -7.69 8.01
CA MET A 149 -9.79 -8.75 8.18
C MET A 149 -10.47 -10.11 7.98
N GLN A 150 -10.62 -10.54 6.73
CA GLN A 150 -11.36 -11.74 6.37
C GLN A 150 -10.65 -12.54 5.27
N ASN A 151 -10.83 -13.86 5.31
CA ASN A 151 -10.41 -14.75 4.24
C ASN A 151 -11.56 -14.94 3.26
N ILE A 152 -11.47 -14.31 2.09
CA ILE A 152 -12.53 -14.36 1.06
C ILE A 152 -12.80 -15.78 0.55
N ASN A 153 -11.85 -16.72 0.65
CA ASN A 153 -12.09 -18.11 0.31
C ASN A 153 -13.12 -18.80 1.23
N LYS A 154 -13.48 -18.17 2.35
CA LYS A 154 -14.53 -18.62 3.27
C LYS A 154 -15.89 -17.98 2.98
N TRP A 155 -15.95 -17.03 2.05
CA TRP A 155 -17.19 -16.37 1.70
C TRP A 155 -18.06 -17.32 0.88
N THR A 156 -19.31 -17.47 1.30
CA THR A 156 -20.30 -18.32 0.61
C THR A 156 -21.32 -17.50 -0.16
N LYS A 157 -21.36 -16.19 0.08
CA LYS A 157 -22.17 -15.17 -0.60
C LYS A 157 -21.46 -13.81 -0.46
N LEU A 158 -21.60 -12.94 -1.46
CA LEU A 158 -21.15 -11.55 -1.40
C LEU A 158 -22.13 -10.67 -0.62
N ASP A 159 -23.43 -11.01 -0.71
CA ASP A 159 -24.50 -10.21 -0.13
C ASP A 159 -25.07 -10.93 1.10
N LYS A 160 -24.64 -10.51 2.28
CA LYS A 160 -25.43 -10.65 3.52
C LYS A 160 -25.21 -9.41 4.36
N ASP A 161 -26.18 -8.50 4.25
CA ASP A 161 -26.61 -7.53 5.26
C ASP A 161 -25.58 -7.25 6.38
N THR A 162 -24.70 -6.28 6.14
CA THR A 162 -24.08 -5.45 7.20
C THR A 162 -24.74 -4.09 7.23
#